data_AF-A0A0N5AV44-F1
#
_entry.id   AF-A0A0N5AV44-F1
#
_cell.length_a   1.000
_cell.length_b   1.000
_cell.length_c   1.000
_cell.angle_alpha   90.00
_cell.angle_beta   90.00
_cell.angle_gamma   90.00
#
_symmetry.space_group_name_H-M   'P 1'
#
loop_
_entity.id
_entity.type
_entity.pdbx_description
1 polymer ?
#
loop_
_entity_poly.entity_id
_entity_poly.type
_entity_poly.pdbx_seq_one_letter_code
_entity_poly.pdbx_strand_id
1 'polypeptide(L)'
;MALTKKRFRSYDGQRNNMEHPFWGVGQTPFRRNLPPIYENGFNTLVSWNSDKLYHGFRKSNPRSVFIKLVSTKTITSHFGYTAMMKQWDQFLAYGIEHTAPGLARQTYMKAAICNRTCKNLDPCFNVPIPPEDPRMQADKKSEIPCIEVERSSATCRSGQTSPIYRQLTNEYPYIDGSNIYGSSEVDALSLRDHGLLRFEVVSVAQKPYLPFEREICHGINPQWDGETIYQETRKIIGAMLQVITFEHWLPKALGPRLLSEGGIDPLLRGLFGAPMKLPTEQQLVNKELTHKLFSRVEEEKRLAGALVGPTIVCIIGDQFRRLKAGDRF
;
A
#
# COMPACT_ATOMS: atom_id res chain seq x y z
N MET A 1 -14.19 25.17 -24.11
CA MET A 1 -12.76 25.11 -24.48
C MET A 1 -12.39 23.63 -24.59
N ALA A 2 -12.04 23.13 -25.79
CA ALA A 2 -11.76 21.71 -25.98
C ALA A 2 -10.46 21.31 -25.26
N LEU A 3 -10.51 20.26 -24.45
CA LEU A 3 -9.32 19.72 -23.78
C LEU A 3 -8.40 19.09 -24.82
N THR A 4 -7.16 19.57 -24.92
CA THR A 4 -6.16 19.03 -25.86
C THR A 4 -5.56 17.73 -25.35
N LYS A 5 -5.44 16.73 -26.23
CA LYS A 5 -4.81 15.44 -25.92
C LYS A 5 -3.31 15.64 -25.72
N LYS A 6 -2.80 15.28 -24.54
CA LYS A 6 -1.36 15.31 -24.24
C LYS A 6 -0.70 13.99 -24.63
N ARG A 7 0.57 14.06 -25.05
CA ARG A 7 1.41 12.91 -25.39
C ARG A 7 1.83 12.10 -24.15
N PHE A 8 2.05 12.76 -23.02
CA PHE A 8 2.53 12.14 -21.78
C PHE A 8 1.52 12.30 -20.64
N ARG A 9 1.58 11.37 -19.68
CA ARG A 9 0.82 11.41 -18.42
C ARG A 9 1.24 12.65 -17.62
N SER A 10 0.29 13.33 -16.99
CA SER A 10 0.65 14.31 -15.96
C SER A 10 1.25 13.63 -14.73
N TYR A 11 1.94 14.37 -13.88
CA TYR A 11 2.45 13.83 -12.60
C TYR A 11 1.32 13.56 -11.62
N ASP A 12 0.18 14.22 -11.80
CA ASP A 12 -0.96 14.20 -10.90
C ASP A 12 -2.13 13.33 -11.39
N GLY A 13 -1.95 12.52 -12.43
CA GLY A 13 -3.00 11.69 -13.01
C GLY A 13 -4.16 12.46 -13.69
N GLN A 14 -4.17 13.79 -13.66
CA GLN A 14 -5.22 14.60 -14.28
C GLN A 14 -5.30 14.37 -15.80
N ARG A 15 -6.53 14.41 -16.32
CA ARG A 15 -6.84 14.23 -17.76
C ARG A 15 -6.38 12.89 -18.32
N ASN A 16 -6.25 11.86 -17.48
CA ASN A 16 -6.22 10.48 -17.96
C ASN A 16 -7.56 10.15 -18.64
N ASN A 17 -8.66 10.37 -17.93
CA ASN A 17 -10.01 10.39 -18.50
C ASN A 17 -10.37 11.81 -19.00
N MET A 18 -10.86 11.93 -20.24
CA MET A 18 -11.14 13.23 -20.86
C MET A 18 -12.51 13.81 -20.50
N GLU A 19 -13.47 12.96 -20.15
CA GLU A 19 -14.81 13.37 -19.72
C GLU A 19 -14.83 13.69 -18.21
N HIS A 20 -14.02 12.96 -17.44
CA HIS A 20 -13.85 13.10 -16.01
C HIS A 20 -12.37 13.31 -15.64
N PRO A 21 -11.83 14.53 -15.82
CA PRO A 21 -10.40 14.81 -15.66
C PRO A 21 -9.80 14.51 -14.28
N PHE A 22 -10.64 14.40 -13.25
CA PHE A 22 -10.24 14.16 -11.86
C PHE A 22 -10.32 12.69 -11.43
N TRP A 23 -10.72 11.77 -12.32
CA TRP A 23 -10.72 10.35 -11.99
C TRP A 23 -9.29 9.82 -11.93
N GLY A 24 -8.96 9.18 -10.81
CA GLY A 24 -7.61 8.67 -10.55
C GLY A 24 -6.58 9.75 -10.29
N VAL A 25 -7.01 10.93 -9.85
CA VAL A 25 -6.13 11.96 -9.30
C VAL A 25 -5.91 11.66 -7.81
N GLY A 26 -4.69 11.78 -7.33
CA GLY A 26 -4.27 11.66 -5.94
C GLY A 26 -4.76 12.85 -5.12
N GLN A 27 -4.65 12.76 -3.79
CA GLN A 27 -5.29 13.73 -2.88
C GLN A 27 -6.82 13.82 -3.08
N THR A 28 -7.43 12.74 -3.58
CA THR A 28 -8.89 12.58 -3.70
C THR A 28 -9.36 11.45 -2.78
N PRO A 29 -10.65 11.42 -2.40
CA PRO A 29 -11.16 10.32 -1.57
C PRO A 29 -11.16 8.99 -2.33
N PHE A 30 -10.89 7.89 -1.62
CA PHE A 30 -11.10 6.55 -2.16
C PHE A 30 -12.53 6.36 -2.68
N ARG A 31 -12.64 5.64 -3.80
CA ARG A 31 -13.93 5.11 -4.26
C ARG A 31 -14.38 4.00 -3.32
N ARG A 32 -15.55 4.17 -2.70
CA ARG A 32 -16.16 3.15 -1.87
C ARG A 32 -16.98 2.20 -2.74
N ASN A 33 -16.64 0.90 -2.74
CA ASN A 33 -17.47 -0.13 -3.38
C ASN A 33 -18.71 -0.48 -2.54
N LEU A 34 -18.66 -0.25 -1.21
CA LEU A 34 -19.77 -0.44 -0.28
C LEU A 34 -19.88 0.77 0.68
N PRO A 35 -21.07 1.07 1.23
CA PRO A 35 -21.23 2.11 2.25
C PRO A 35 -20.32 1.89 3.47
N PRO A 36 -19.77 2.97 4.07
CA PRO A 36 -18.99 2.85 5.30
C PRO A 36 -19.82 2.33 6.47
N ILE A 37 -19.17 1.62 7.39
CA ILE A 37 -19.74 1.25 8.69
C ILE A 37 -18.94 1.96 9.79
N TYR A 38 -19.62 2.85 10.51
CA TYR A 38 -19.09 3.56 11.68
C TYR A 38 -19.99 3.31 12.89
N GLU A 39 -19.43 3.38 14.09
CA GLU A 39 -20.14 3.11 15.34
C GLU A 39 -21.35 4.03 15.54
N ASN A 40 -21.22 5.31 15.15
CA ASN A 40 -22.27 6.31 15.21
C ASN A 40 -22.98 6.52 13.86
N GLY A 41 -22.70 5.70 12.85
CA GLY A 41 -23.22 5.87 11.48
C GLY A 41 -22.53 6.95 10.63
N PHE A 42 -21.58 7.71 11.19
CA PHE A 42 -20.97 8.86 10.51
C PHE A 42 -19.45 8.75 10.40
N ASN A 43 -18.75 8.69 11.54
CA ASN A 43 -17.29 8.82 11.58
C ASN A 43 -16.63 8.19 12.82
N THR A 44 -17.36 7.73 13.83
CA THR A 44 -16.76 7.10 15.01
C THR A 44 -16.30 5.69 14.64
N LEU A 45 -15.04 5.37 14.91
CA LEU A 45 -14.51 4.04 14.61
C LEU A 45 -15.31 2.97 15.37
N VAL A 46 -15.51 1.81 14.73
CA VAL A 46 -16.15 0.66 15.38
C VAL A 46 -15.30 0.26 16.59
N SER A 47 -15.96 -0.02 17.72
CA SER A 47 -15.33 -0.31 19.01
C SER A 47 -14.69 0.91 19.70
N TRP A 48 -15.14 2.13 19.38
CA TRP A 48 -14.72 3.33 20.12
C TRP A 48 -15.20 3.29 21.57
N ASN A 49 -16.45 2.88 21.79
CA ASN A 49 -16.94 2.49 23.10
C ASN A 49 -16.75 0.98 23.31
N SER A 50 -15.86 0.60 24.23
CA SER A 50 -15.55 -0.80 24.56
C SER A 50 -16.73 -1.59 25.14
N ASP A 51 -17.73 -0.91 25.71
CA ASP A 51 -18.90 -1.55 26.31
C ASP A 51 -20.04 -1.75 25.31
N LYS A 52 -19.93 -1.17 24.11
CA LYS A 52 -20.96 -1.31 23.07
C LYS A 52 -21.03 -2.74 22.55
N LEU A 53 -22.25 -3.27 22.52
CA LEU A 53 -22.54 -4.60 21.96
C LEU A 53 -22.91 -4.49 20.48
N TYR A 54 -22.42 -5.45 19.71
CA TYR A 54 -22.67 -5.62 18.29
C TYR A 54 -23.28 -7.01 18.11
N HIS A 55 -24.59 -7.07 17.82
CA HIS A 55 -25.34 -8.33 17.77
C HIS A 55 -25.20 -9.17 19.06
N GLY A 56 -25.20 -8.52 20.22
CA GLY A 56 -25.06 -9.18 21.53
C GLY A 56 -23.62 -9.41 22.00
N PHE A 57 -22.61 -9.11 21.19
CA PHE A 57 -21.20 -9.37 21.53
C PHE A 57 -20.34 -8.09 21.50
N ARG A 58 -19.36 -7.98 22.40
CA ARG A 58 -18.32 -6.94 22.32
C ARG A 58 -17.34 -7.27 21.20
N LYS A 59 -16.78 -6.25 20.56
CA LYS A 59 -15.68 -6.46 19.61
C LYS A 59 -14.41 -6.86 20.36
N SER A 60 -13.74 -7.89 19.87
CA SER A 60 -12.50 -8.37 20.48
C SER A 60 -11.35 -7.41 20.23
N ASN A 61 -10.46 -7.27 21.21
CA ASN A 61 -9.24 -6.49 21.06
C ASN A 61 -8.37 -7.08 19.93
N PRO A 62 -7.99 -6.29 18.90
CA PRO A 62 -7.18 -6.75 17.76
C PRO A 62 -5.87 -7.44 18.16
N ARG A 63 -5.21 -7.01 19.25
CA ARG A 63 -3.98 -7.64 19.71
C ARG A 63 -4.23 -9.00 20.34
N SER A 64 -5.29 -9.15 21.14
CA SER A 64 -5.69 -10.45 21.68
C SER A 64 -6.04 -11.43 20.57
N VAL A 65 -6.71 -10.95 19.52
CA VAL A 65 -7.04 -11.72 18.32
C VAL A 65 -5.74 -12.13 17.59
N PHE A 66 -4.80 -11.21 17.39
CA PHE A 66 -3.49 -11.52 16.78
C PHE A 66 -2.72 -12.60 17.55
N ILE A 67 -2.61 -12.48 18.88
CA ILE A 67 -1.87 -13.45 19.69
C ILE A 67 -2.50 -14.84 19.56
N LYS A 68 -3.82 -14.93 19.64
CA LYS A 68 -4.53 -16.21 19.62
C LYS A 68 -4.61 -16.84 18.23
N LEU A 69 -4.62 -16.03 17.17
CA LEU A 69 -4.97 -16.48 15.82
C LEU A 69 -3.85 -16.34 14.80
N VAL A 70 -3.16 -15.20 14.79
CA VAL A 70 -2.16 -14.89 13.74
C VAL A 70 -0.74 -15.29 14.16
N SER A 71 -0.46 -15.29 15.46
CA SER A 71 0.86 -15.66 15.95
C SER A 71 1.17 -17.13 15.64
N THR A 72 2.39 -17.39 15.18
CA THR A 72 2.86 -18.74 14.87
C THR A 72 4.29 -18.90 15.33
N LYS A 73 4.63 -20.10 15.80
CA LYS A 73 6.01 -20.49 16.13
C LYS A 73 6.73 -21.11 14.92
N THR A 74 6.00 -21.47 13.87
CA THR A 74 6.52 -22.15 12.69
C THR A 74 6.23 -21.34 11.42
N ILE A 75 7.17 -21.36 10.49
CA ILE A 75 7.06 -20.70 9.20
C ILE A 75 7.30 -21.76 8.13
N THR A 76 6.29 -22.04 7.32
CA THR A 76 6.44 -22.92 6.16
C THR A 76 6.86 -22.11 4.94
N SER A 77 7.87 -22.60 4.22
CA SER A 77 8.35 -21.99 2.98
C SER A 77 7.48 -22.41 1.78
N HIS A 78 7.25 -21.49 0.85
CA HIS A 78 6.57 -21.78 -0.40
C HIS A 78 7.52 -22.45 -1.39
N PHE A 79 7.10 -23.56 -2.00
CA PHE A 79 7.93 -24.38 -2.88
C PHE A 79 8.18 -23.80 -4.29
N GLY A 80 7.60 -22.64 -4.62
CA GLY A 80 7.44 -22.19 -6.01
C GLY A 80 7.43 -20.67 -6.20
N TYR A 81 7.39 -19.90 -5.12
CA TYR A 81 7.46 -18.44 -5.15
C TYR A 81 8.56 -17.96 -4.22
N THR A 82 9.28 -16.96 -4.69
CA THR A 82 10.44 -16.38 -4.02
C THR A 82 10.00 -15.16 -3.20
N ALA A 83 10.83 -14.72 -2.26
CA ALA A 83 10.55 -13.53 -1.45
C ALA A 83 10.41 -12.25 -2.31
N MET A 84 10.94 -12.24 -3.54
CA MET A 84 10.72 -11.17 -4.53
C MET A 84 9.24 -10.93 -4.81
N MET A 85 8.42 -11.99 -4.77
CA MET A 85 6.98 -11.87 -4.96
C MET A 85 6.34 -10.94 -3.92
N LYS A 86 6.80 -11.00 -2.66
CA LYS A 86 6.35 -10.11 -1.58
C LYS A 86 6.91 -8.70 -1.72
N GLN A 87 8.17 -8.58 -2.11
CA GLN A 87 8.78 -7.27 -2.30
C GLN A 87 8.11 -6.49 -3.43
N TRP A 88 7.77 -7.18 -4.54
CA TRP A 88 7.04 -6.57 -5.65
C TRP A 88 5.61 -6.17 -5.27
N ASP A 89 4.91 -7.02 -4.53
CA ASP A 89 3.57 -6.71 -3.98
C ASP A 89 3.59 -5.41 -3.17
N GLN A 90 4.55 -5.27 -2.26
CA GLN A 90 4.70 -4.04 -1.48
C GLN A 90 5.05 -2.83 -2.34
N PHE A 91 6.02 -2.97 -3.26
CA PHE A 91 6.44 -1.88 -4.15
C PHE A 91 5.28 -1.37 -5.02
N LEU A 92 4.50 -2.29 -5.58
CA LEU A 92 3.33 -1.98 -6.40
C LEU A 92 2.21 -1.34 -5.56
N ALA A 93 1.94 -1.87 -4.36
CA ALA A 93 0.92 -1.33 -3.47
C ALA A 93 1.19 0.14 -3.15
N TYR A 94 2.45 0.51 -2.84
CA TYR A 94 2.82 1.91 -2.62
C TYR A 94 2.66 2.80 -3.85
N GLY A 95 2.79 2.25 -5.07
CA GLY A 95 2.58 2.99 -6.31
C GLY A 95 1.10 3.23 -6.64
N ILE A 96 0.18 2.44 -6.07
CA ILE A 96 -1.27 2.54 -6.31
C ILE A 96 -1.96 3.29 -5.16
N GLU A 97 -1.49 3.09 -3.93
CA GLU A 97 -2.15 3.58 -2.73
C GLU A 97 -1.14 3.99 -1.65
N HIS A 98 -1.37 5.19 -1.11
CA HIS A 98 -0.86 5.59 0.19
C HIS A 98 -1.95 6.37 0.92
N THR A 99 -2.36 5.90 2.09
CA THR A 99 -3.35 6.61 2.90
C THR A 99 -2.64 7.62 3.79
N ALA A 100 -3.01 8.90 3.70
CA ALA A 100 -2.41 9.95 4.52
C ALA A 100 -2.71 9.70 6.02
N PRO A 101 -1.71 9.70 6.91
CA PRO A 101 -1.96 9.69 8.35
C PRO A 101 -2.59 11.02 8.80
N GLY A 102 -3.28 11.01 9.95
CA GLY A 102 -3.96 12.17 10.53
C GLY A 102 -3.05 13.32 11.00
N LEU A 103 -1.76 13.31 10.66
CA LEU A 103 -0.74 14.31 10.99
C LEU A 103 -1.18 15.76 10.71
N ALA A 104 -2.01 15.98 9.68
CA ALA A 104 -2.60 17.29 9.38
C ALA A 104 -3.38 17.89 10.57
N ARG A 105 -3.78 17.08 11.55
CA ARG A 105 -4.52 17.54 12.74
C ARG A 105 -3.63 17.86 13.94
N GLN A 106 -2.45 17.24 14.05
CA GLN A 106 -1.47 17.52 15.10
C GLN A 106 -0.87 18.93 14.99
N THR A 107 -0.77 19.46 13.77
CA THR A 107 -0.20 20.79 13.52
C THR A 107 -1.21 21.93 13.76
N TYR A 108 -2.51 21.70 13.57
CA TYR A 108 -3.54 22.76 13.57
C TYR A 108 -4.44 22.80 14.81
N MET A 109 -4.54 21.72 15.59
CA MET A 109 -5.30 21.67 16.84
C MET A 109 -4.44 21.01 17.93
N LYS A 110 -4.72 21.29 19.21
CA LYS A 110 -4.13 20.57 20.36
C LYS A 110 -4.60 19.10 20.37
N ALA A 111 -4.22 18.34 19.35
CA ALA A 111 -4.58 16.94 19.18
C ALA A 111 -3.86 16.09 20.23
N ALA A 112 -4.43 14.93 20.53
CA ALA A 112 -3.76 13.97 21.40
C ALA A 112 -2.48 13.46 20.72
N ILE A 113 -1.42 13.28 21.52
CA ILE A 113 -0.17 12.65 21.07
C ILE A 113 -0.33 11.14 21.30
N CYS A 114 -0.40 10.36 20.23
CA CYS A 114 -0.82 8.97 20.30
C CYS A 114 0.21 8.07 20.98
N ASN A 115 1.51 8.34 20.85
CA ASN A 115 2.53 7.65 21.65
C ASN A 115 2.47 7.88 23.17
N ARG A 116 1.58 8.76 23.68
CA ARG A 116 1.48 9.16 25.10
C ARG A 116 0.19 8.75 25.80
N THR A 117 -0.75 8.09 25.11
CA THR A 117 -2.08 7.80 25.66
C THR A 117 -2.63 6.48 25.15
N CYS A 118 -3.40 5.77 25.96
CA CYS A 118 -4.23 4.63 25.50
C CYS A 118 -5.72 4.96 25.47
N LYS A 119 -6.10 6.22 25.74
CA LYS A 119 -7.48 6.68 25.60
C LYS A 119 -7.81 6.91 24.14
N ASN A 120 -9.01 6.51 23.73
CA ASN A 120 -9.57 6.87 22.43
C ASN A 120 -9.81 8.38 22.39
N LEU A 121 -8.96 9.10 21.67
CA LEU A 121 -8.95 10.56 21.56
C LEU A 121 -8.57 10.88 20.13
N ASP A 122 -9.32 11.69 19.41
CA ASP A 122 -8.99 11.99 18.01
C ASP A 122 -7.60 12.67 17.89
N PRO A 123 -6.70 12.20 16.99
CA PRO A 123 -6.83 11.13 15.99
C PRO A 123 -6.40 9.72 16.47
N CYS A 124 -6.01 9.55 17.73
CA CYS A 124 -5.54 8.31 18.33
C CYS A 124 -6.63 7.25 18.51
N PHE A 125 -6.34 6.04 18.05
CA PHE A 125 -7.15 4.85 18.26
C PHE A 125 -6.25 3.66 18.60
N ASN A 126 -5.43 3.85 19.62
CA ASN A 126 -4.40 2.91 20.02
C ASN A 126 -5.00 1.56 20.44
N VAL A 127 -4.28 0.48 20.11
CA VAL A 127 -4.71 -0.87 20.43
C VAL A 127 -4.18 -1.25 21.81
N PRO A 128 -5.04 -1.46 22.83
CA PRO A 128 -4.57 -1.82 24.16
C PRO A 128 -3.85 -3.18 24.13
N ILE A 129 -2.73 -3.28 24.84
CA ILE A 129 -1.98 -4.51 24.97
C ILE A 129 -2.60 -5.32 26.12
N PRO A 130 -3.07 -6.56 25.88
CA PRO A 130 -3.65 -7.37 26.93
C PRO A 130 -2.56 -7.81 27.94
N PRO A 131 -2.89 -8.01 29.24
CA PRO A 131 -1.92 -8.40 30.26
C PRO A 131 -1.18 -9.71 29.95
N GLU A 132 -1.80 -10.61 29.19
CA GLU A 132 -1.23 -11.89 28.79
C GLU A 132 -0.25 -11.78 27.60
N ASP A 133 -0.11 -10.60 26.99
CA ASP A 133 0.85 -10.38 25.90
C ASP A 133 2.28 -10.60 26.41
N PRO A 134 3.11 -11.42 25.73
CA PRO A 134 4.52 -11.59 26.10
C PRO A 134 5.30 -10.27 26.21
N ARG A 135 4.89 -9.22 25.49
CA ARG A 135 5.51 -7.88 25.58
C ARG A 135 5.28 -7.19 26.94
N MET A 136 4.25 -7.59 27.68
CA MET A 136 4.02 -7.11 29.07
C MET A 136 4.88 -7.85 30.09
N GLN A 137 5.44 -8.99 29.71
CA GLN A 137 6.29 -9.85 30.56
C GLN A 137 7.79 -9.58 30.36
N ALA A 138 8.17 -8.77 29.35
CA ALA A 138 9.56 -8.41 29.09
C ALA A 138 10.11 -7.44 30.16
N ASP A 139 11.43 -7.50 30.41
CA ASP A 139 12.14 -6.71 31.43
C ASP A 139 11.94 -5.20 31.30
N LYS A 140 11.62 -4.71 30.09
CA LYS A 140 11.22 -3.33 29.82
C LYS A 140 9.72 -3.27 29.55
N LYS A 141 8.93 -3.17 30.62
CA LYS A 141 7.49 -2.89 30.50
C LYS A 141 7.31 -1.52 29.83
N SER A 142 6.47 -1.48 28.80
CA SER A 142 6.04 -0.19 28.23
C SER A 142 5.27 0.58 29.28
N GLU A 143 5.68 1.82 29.57
CA GLU A 143 4.93 2.75 30.44
C GLU A 143 3.51 2.97 29.91
N ILE A 144 3.32 2.79 28.60
CA ILE A 144 2.07 2.96 27.89
C ILE A 144 1.71 1.61 27.25
N PRO A 145 0.77 0.85 27.85
CA PRO A 145 0.45 -0.52 27.43
C PRO A 145 -0.51 -0.52 26.24
N CYS A 146 -0.17 0.19 25.17
CA CYS A 146 -0.91 0.16 23.91
C CYS A 146 0.02 0.31 22.71
N ILE A 147 -0.44 -0.21 21.57
CA ILE A 147 0.21 -0.06 20.27
C ILE A 147 -0.31 1.24 19.66
N GLU A 148 0.61 2.12 19.30
CA GLU A 148 0.28 3.39 18.66
C GLU A 148 -0.40 3.16 17.31
N VAL A 149 -1.59 3.73 17.15
CA VAL A 149 -2.35 3.75 15.91
C VAL A 149 -3.00 5.12 15.75
N GLU A 150 -2.63 5.81 14.69
CA GLU A 150 -3.27 7.05 14.28
C GLU A 150 -4.32 6.77 13.23
N ARG A 151 -5.48 7.41 13.39
CA ARG A 151 -6.50 7.44 12.36
C ARG A 151 -5.97 8.17 11.12
N SER A 152 -6.33 7.66 9.95
CA SER A 152 -6.06 8.32 8.66
C SER A 152 -6.60 9.76 8.61
N SER A 153 -6.08 10.58 7.69
CA SER A 153 -6.61 11.91 7.45
C SER A 153 -7.96 11.86 6.73
N ALA A 154 -8.83 12.79 7.08
CA ALA A 154 -10.10 13.00 6.38
C ALA A 154 -9.88 13.93 5.18
N THR A 155 -10.56 13.69 4.05
CA THR A 155 -10.58 14.68 2.96
C THR A 155 -11.20 15.99 3.43
N CYS A 156 -10.79 17.12 2.83
CA CYS A 156 -11.39 18.44 3.08
C CYS A 156 -12.94 18.38 2.97
N ARG A 157 -13.63 19.06 3.91
CA ARG A 157 -15.11 19.02 4.06
C ARG A 157 -15.70 17.65 4.44
N SER A 158 -14.86 16.71 4.89
CA SER A 158 -15.21 15.46 5.56
C SER A 158 -14.59 15.47 6.96
N GLY A 159 -14.98 14.56 7.87
CA GLY A 159 -14.38 14.49 9.20
C GLY A 159 -15.37 14.74 10.33
N GLN A 160 -15.03 15.62 11.28
CA GLN A 160 -15.89 15.97 12.42
C GLN A 160 -16.99 16.97 12.06
N THR A 161 -16.80 17.79 11.02
CA THR A 161 -17.73 18.85 10.60
C THR A 161 -18.67 18.42 9.48
N SER A 162 -18.68 17.14 9.12
CA SER A 162 -19.43 16.61 7.98
C SER A 162 -19.98 15.22 8.29
N PRO A 163 -21.20 14.87 7.83
CA PRO A 163 -21.81 13.57 8.07
C PRO A 163 -21.10 12.41 7.34
N ILE A 164 -20.11 12.70 6.50
CA ILE A 164 -19.37 11.70 5.74
C ILE A 164 -17.89 11.79 6.10
N TYR A 165 -17.32 10.68 6.56
CA TYR A 165 -15.88 10.52 6.65
C TYR A 165 -15.33 9.80 5.42
N ARG A 166 -14.35 10.39 4.75
CA ARG A 166 -13.58 9.77 3.65
C ARG A 166 -12.09 9.94 3.90
N GLN A 167 -11.36 8.83 3.78
CA GLN A 167 -9.91 8.82 3.84
C GLN A 167 -9.32 9.52 2.61
N LEU A 168 -8.27 10.29 2.85
CA LEU A 168 -7.48 10.96 1.80
C LEU A 168 -6.38 10.03 1.29
N THR A 169 -6.26 9.90 -0.03
CA THR A 169 -5.08 9.28 -0.65
C THR A 169 -3.97 10.31 -0.81
N ASN A 170 -2.71 9.92 -0.65
CA ASN A 170 -1.56 10.73 -1.06
C ASN A 170 -1.11 10.41 -2.49
N GLU A 171 -1.33 9.18 -2.94
CA GLU A 171 -0.82 8.65 -4.21
C GLU A 171 -1.92 8.43 -5.27
N TYR A 172 -1.49 8.25 -6.52
CA TYR A 172 -2.34 8.01 -7.69
C TYR A 172 -2.60 6.53 -7.91
N PRO A 173 -3.83 6.13 -8.30
CA PRO A 173 -4.16 4.73 -8.51
C PRO A 173 -3.59 4.12 -9.80
N TYR A 174 -3.02 4.91 -10.72
CA TYR A 174 -2.45 4.38 -11.97
C TYR A 174 -1.11 3.70 -11.72
N ILE A 175 -0.84 2.61 -12.46
CA ILE A 175 0.49 1.98 -12.46
C ILE A 175 1.36 2.73 -13.47
N ASP A 176 1.94 3.85 -13.03
CA ASP A 176 2.70 4.77 -13.88
C ASP A 176 4.11 5.10 -13.36
N GLY A 177 4.51 4.45 -12.27
CA GLY A 177 5.80 4.68 -11.62
C GLY A 177 5.85 5.93 -10.73
N SER A 178 4.70 6.44 -10.26
CA SER A 178 4.58 7.49 -9.23
C SER A 178 5.53 7.30 -8.04
N ASN A 179 5.68 6.07 -7.55
CA ASN A 179 6.61 5.72 -6.48
C ASN A 179 8.11 5.87 -6.85
N ILE A 180 8.44 6.05 -8.13
CA ILE A 180 9.79 6.35 -8.64
C ILE A 180 9.90 7.84 -8.99
N TYR A 181 8.89 8.37 -9.69
CA TYR A 181 8.93 9.69 -10.33
C TYR A 181 8.33 10.81 -9.50
N GLY A 182 7.78 10.48 -8.33
CA GLY A 182 7.03 11.40 -7.50
C GLY A 182 5.64 11.66 -8.03
N SER A 183 4.86 12.27 -7.15
CA SER A 183 3.42 12.45 -7.31
C SER A 183 3.01 13.92 -7.44
N SER A 184 3.96 14.82 -7.59
CA SER A 184 3.69 16.21 -7.93
C SER A 184 4.75 16.70 -8.90
N GLU A 185 4.46 17.79 -9.61
CA GLU A 185 5.46 18.43 -10.45
C GLU A 185 6.69 18.86 -9.64
N VAL A 186 6.48 19.30 -8.39
CA VAL A 186 7.54 19.70 -7.46
C VAL A 186 8.43 18.51 -7.10
N ASP A 187 7.83 17.39 -6.70
CA ASP A 187 8.59 16.16 -6.37
C ASP A 187 9.35 15.67 -7.61
N ALA A 188 8.68 15.61 -8.75
CA ALA A 188 9.25 15.12 -10.00
C ALA A 188 10.42 15.98 -10.50
N LEU A 189 10.39 17.30 -10.27
CA LEU A 189 11.50 18.20 -10.55
C LEU A 189 12.64 18.04 -9.54
N SER A 190 12.31 17.89 -8.25
CA SER A 190 13.30 17.69 -7.18
C SER A 190 14.11 16.41 -7.35
N LEU A 191 13.50 15.39 -7.95
CA LEU A 191 14.10 14.07 -8.20
C LEU A 191 14.94 14.03 -9.48
N ARG A 192 15.04 15.13 -10.23
CA ARG A 192 15.73 15.18 -11.53
C ARG A 192 17.04 15.95 -11.51
N ASP A 193 17.89 15.55 -12.43
CA ASP A 193 19.12 16.25 -12.81
C ASP A 193 19.34 16.09 -14.32
N HIS A 194 19.21 17.20 -15.07
CA HIS A 194 19.47 17.27 -16.52
C HIS A 194 18.88 16.12 -17.38
N GLY A 195 17.62 15.74 -17.13
CA GLY A 195 16.92 14.68 -17.86
C GLY A 195 17.06 13.26 -17.28
N LEU A 196 17.90 13.09 -16.26
CA LEU A 196 18.07 11.86 -15.48
C LEU A 196 17.45 12.00 -14.08
N LEU A 197 17.30 10.88 -13.38
CA LEU A 197 16.97 10.89 -11.95
C LEU A 197 18.23 11.17 -11.13
N ARG A 198 18.09 11.94 -10.04
CA ARG A 198 19.15 12.16 -9.06
C ARG A 198 19.53 10.85 -8.38
N PHE A 199 20.83 10.59 -8.26
CA PHE A 199 21.38 9.37 -7.67
C PHE A 199 22.25 9.64 -6.41
N GLU A 200 22.14 10.83 -5.83
CA GLU A 200 22.97 11.27 -4.69
C GLU A 200 22.86 10.36 -3.45
N VAL A 201 21.77 9.57 -3.34
CA VAL A 201 21.66 8.53 -2.31
C VAL A 201 22.45 7.30 -2.73
N VAL A 202 23.62 7.17 -2.13
CA VAL A 202 24.49 5.99 -2.26
C VAL A 202 24.34 5.08 -1.03
N SER A 203 24.52 3.78 -1.23
CA SER A 203 24.59 2.81 -0.15
C SER A 203 25.75 3.10 0.80
N VAL A 204 25.76 2.43 1.97
CA VAL A 204 26.89 2.49 2.92
C VAL A 204 28.23 2.13 2.24
N ALA A 205 28.18 1.33 1.17
CA ALA A 205 29.32 0.96 0.33
C ALA A 205 29.57 1.93 -0.85
N GLN A 206 29.01 3.15 -0.81
CA GLN A 206 29.14 4.19 -1.84
C GLN A 206 28.65 3.79 -3.25
N LYS A 207 27.87 2.71 -3.37
CA LYS A 207 27.22 2.34 -4.63
C LYS A 207 25.85 3.02 -4.77
N PRO A 208 25.53 3.66 -5.91
CA PRO A 208 24.20 4.23 -6.13
C PRO A 208 23.13 3.12 -6.13
N TYR A 209 21.96 3.41 -5.57
CA TYR A 209 20.82 2.48 -5.55
C TYR A 209 20.07 2.40 -6.89
N LEU A 210 20.16 3.45 -7.70
CA LEU A 210 19.63 3.51 -9.06
C LEU A 210 20.70 3.05 -10.06
N PRO A 211 20.32 2.40 -11.17
CA PRO A 211 21.25 1.94 -12.18
C PRO A 211 22.12 3.09 -12.72
N PHE A 212 23.37 2.76 -13.03
CA PHE A 212 24.50 3.68 -13.20
C PHE A 212 24.76 4.09 -14.67
N GLU A 213 23.99 3.58 -15.61
CA GLU A 213 24.16 3.83 -17.05
C GLU A 213 23.71 5.26 -17.41
N ARG A 214 24.66 6.19 -17.45
CA ARG A 214 24.41 7.61 -17.78
C ARG A 214 24.27 7.90 -19.28
N GLU A 215 24.78 7.02 -20.15
CA GLU A 215 25.07 7.39 -21.55
C GLU A 215 24.19 6.72 -22.62
N ILE A 216 23.38 5.71 -22.27
CA ILE A 216 22.62 4.95 -23.27
C ILE A 216 21.61 5.83 -24.01
N CYS A 217 20.86 6.68 -23.28
CA CYS A 217 19.76 7.43 -23.88
C CYS A 217 20.25 8.56 -24.83
N HIS A 218 21.31 9.28 -24.45
CA HIS A 218 21.88 10.34 -25.29
C HIS A 218 22.63 9.80 -26.52
N GLY A 219 23.23 8.61 -26.43
CA GLY A 219 23.91 7.99 -27.57
C GLY A 219 22.96 7.52 -28.68
N ILE A 220 21.71 7.20 -28.36
CA ILE A 220 20.73 6.65 -29.33
C ILE A 220 19.96 7.77 -30.06
N ASN A 221 19.58 8.83 -29.35
CA ASN A 221 18.87 9.99 -29.93
C ASN A 221 19.54 11.31 -29.49
N PRO A 222 20.65 11.71 -30.13
CA PRO A 222 21.40 12.92 -29.75
C PRO A 222 20.60 14.21 -29.87
N GLN A 223 19.56 14.19 -30.70
CA GLN A 223 18.66 15.32 -30.95
C GLN A 223 17.61 15.55 -29.85
N TRP A 224 17.47 14.63 -28.89
CA TRP A 224 16.51 14.78 -27.80
C TRP A 224 17.08 15.67 -26.70
N ASP A 225 16.24 16.59 -26.20
CA ASP A 225 16.52 17.35 -25.00
C ASP A 225 16.27 16.50 -23.74
N GLY A 226 16.75 16.98 -22.58
CA GLY A 226 16.63 16.25 -21.32
C GLY A 226 15.18 15.98 -20.90
N GLU A 227 14.24 16.84 -21.26
CA GLU A 227 12.82 16.63 -20.97
C GLU A 227 12.24 15.50 -21.82
N THR A 228 12.56 15.44 -23.11
CA THR A 228 12.13 14.33 -23.98
C THR A 228 12.71 13.00 -23.49
N ILE A 229 13.99 12.98 -23.13
CA ILE A 229 14.65 11.78 -22.57
C ILE A 229 13.94 11.33 -21.29
N TYR A 230 13.67 12.25 -20.37
CA TYR A 230 12.98 11.93 -19.13
C TYR A 230 11.58 11.37 -19.39
N GLN A 231 10.76 12.03 -20.21
CA GLN A 231 9.36 11.63 -20.42
C GLN A 231 9.25 10.29 -21.17
N GLU A 232 10.10 10.06 -22.16
CA GLU A 232 10.13 8.77 -22.87
C GLU A 232 10.63 7.64 -21.96
N THR A 233 11.64 7.92 -21.11
CA THR A 233 12.11 6.95 -20.11
C THR A 233 11.01 6.64 -19.09
N ARG A 234 10.35 7.67 -18.54
CA ARG A 234 9.21 7.53 -17.60
C ARG A 234 8.09 6.69 -18.21
N LYS A 235 7.78 6.92 -19.49
CA LYS A 235 6.78 6.14 -20.22
C LYS A 235 7.19 4.67 -20.36
N ILE A 236 8.45 4.40 -20.71
CA ILE A 236 8.98 3.03 -20.84
C ILE A 236 8.96 2.31 -19.49
N ILE A 237 9.42 2.95 -18.41
CA ILE A 237 9.41 2.36 -17.07
C ILE A 237 7.98 2.11 -16.59
N GLY A 238 7.05 3.05 -16.79
CA GLY A 238 5.63 2.82 -16.52
C GLY A 238 5.08 1.61 -17.27
N ALA A 239 5.41 1.46 -18.56
CA ALA A 239 5.04 0.29 -19.34
C ALA A 239 5.69 -1.01 -18.82
N MET A 240 6.97 -0.98 -18.43
CA MET A 240 7.64 -2.13 -17.80
C MET A 240 6.96 -2.54 -16.49
N LEU A 241 6.59 -1.57 -15.64
CA LEU A 241 5.84 -1.84 -14.41
C LEU A 241 4.49 -2.49 -14.71
N GLN A 242 3.77 -2.00 -15.73
CA GLN A 242 2.52 -2.61 -16.16
C GLN A 242 2.73 -4.02 -16.71
N VAL A 243 3.72 -4.26 -17.57
CA VAL A 243 4.05 -5.58 -18.12
C VAL A 243 4.41 -6.55 -17.01
N ILE A 244 5.35 -6.19 -16.14
CA ILE A 244 5.72 -7.02 -14.98
C ILE A 244 4.48 -7.27 -14.12
N THR A 245 3.66 -6.26 -13.88
CA THR A 245 2.46 -6.42 -13.06
C THR A 245 1.42 -7.33 -13.72
N PHE A 246 1.06 -7.14 -14.98
CA PHE A 246 -0.04 -7.86 -15.63
C PHE A 246 0.36 -9.19 -16.25
N GLU A 247 1.63 -9.38 -16.62
CA GLU A 247 2.12 -10.61 -17.27
C GLU A 247 2.95 -11.48 -16.31
N HIS A 248 3.60 -10.88 -15.32
CA HIS A 248 4.53 -11.61 -14.45
C HIS A 248 4.18 -11.60 -12.96
N TRP A 249 3.43 -10.64 -12.43
CA TRP A 249 3.09 -10.62 -11.01
C TRP A 249 1.65 -11.04 -10.81
N LEU A 250 0.69 -10.42 -11.49
CA LEU A 250 -0.73 -10.72 -11.35
C LEU A 250 -1.01 -12.16 -11.77
N PRO A 251 -0.48 -12.66 -12.90
CA PRO A 251 -0.61 -14.06 -13.23
C PRO A 251 0.08 -14.94 -12.22
N LYS A 252 1.14 -14.52 -11.47
CA LYS A 252 1.93 -15.31 -10.48
C LYS A 252 1.45 -15.27 -9.04
N ALA A 253 0.84 -14.16 -8.63
CA ALA A 253 -0.14 -14.13 -7.55
C ALA A 253 -1.24 -15.15 -7.84
N LEU A 254 -1.36 -15.54 -9.13
CA LEU A 254 -2.21 -16.55 -9.71
C LEU A 254 -1.45 -17.74 -10.43
N GLY A 255 -0.07 -17.90 -10.41
CA GLY A 255 0.77 -18.78 -11.34
C GLY A 255 1.92 -18.22 -12.31
N PRO A 256 3.01 -18.97 -12.67
CA PRO A 256 4.44 -18.75 -12.26
C PRO A 256 5.56 -18.25 -13.29
N ARG A 257 6.78 -17.93 -12.73
CA ARG A 257 8.23 -17.85 -13.21
C ARG A 257 8.84 -16.62 -13.95
N LEU A 258 10.06 -16.08 -13.73
CA LEU A 258 11.40 -16.65 -13.44
C LEU A 258 12.50 -15.54 -13.14
N LEU A 259 13.67 -15.93 -12.58
CA LEU A 259 15.11 -15.46 -12.71
C LEU A 259 15.67 -14.07 -12.27
N SER A 260 17.01 -13.90 -12.39
CA SER A 260 18.03 -13.53 -11.37
C SER A 260 19.17 -12.56 -11.81
N GLU A 261 19.88 -11.99 -10.79
CA GLU A 261 21.24 -11.36 -10.71
C GLU A 261 21.52 -10.06 -11.51
N GLY A 262 21.97 -8.89 -11.01
CA GLY A 262 22.22 -8.33 -9.68
C GLY A 262 22.90 -6.91 -9.73
N GLY A 263 22.66 -6.07 -8.69
CA GLY A 263 23.37 -4.79 -8.33
C GLY A 263 23.19 -4.42 -6.83
N ILE A 264 21.98 -4.08 -6.42
CA ILE A 264 21.38 -4.60 -5.18
C ILE A 264 21.35 -6.15 -5.20
N ASP A 265 22.33 -6.82 -5.85
CA ASP A 265 22.36 -8.23 -6.19
C ASP A 265 22.22 -9.05 -4.94
N PRO A 266 22.95 -8.80 -3.84
CA PRO A 266 22.84 -9.71 -2.72
C PRO A 266 21.43 -9.72 -2.13
N LEU A 267 20.76 -8.56 -2.13
CA LEU A 267 19.37 -8.44 -1.71
C LEU A 267 18.42 -9.01 -2.75
N LEU A 268 18.58 -8.68 -4.03
CA LEU A 268 17.76 -9.20 -5.12
C LEU A 268 17.93 -10.72 -5.26
N ARG A 269 19.14 -11.24 -5.26
CA ARG A 269 19.49 -12.67 -5.19
C ARG A 269 18.92 -13.31 -3.93
N GLY A 270 18.98 -12.63 -2.79
CA GLY A 270 18.28 -13.08 -1.58
C GLY A 270 16.78 -13.17 -1.79
N LEU A 271 16.17 -12.17 -2.42
CA LEU A 271 14.74 -12.15 -2.74
C LEU A 271 14.35 -13.19 -3.81
N PHE A 272 15.22 -13.45 -4.78
CA PHE A 272 15.04 -14.47 -5.83
C PHE A 272 15.39 -15.88 -5.36
N GLY A 273 16.28 -16.02 -4.38
CA GLY A 273 16.80 -17.29 -3.88
C GLY A 273 16.10 -17.78 -2.61
N ALA A 274 15.54 -16.89 -1.81
CA ALA A 274 14.76 -17.25 -0.62
C ALA A 274 13.31 -17.52 -1.00
N PRO A 275 12.69 -18.59 -0.48
CA PRO A 275 11.27 -18.85 -0.68
C PRO A 275 10.42 -17.84 0.12
N MET A 276 9.28 -17.47 -0.45
CA MET A 276 8.26 -16.71 0.28
C MET A 276 7.68 -17.56 1.42
N LYS A 277 7.22 -16.94 2.52
CA LYS A 277 6.35 -17.63 3.50
C LYS A 277 5.10 -18.17 2.79
N LEU A 278 4.86 -19.47 2.85
CA LEU A 278 3.61 -20.08 2.43
C LEU A 278 2.52 -19.62 3.41
N PRO A 279 1.48 -18.92 2.94
CA PRO A 279 0.35 -18.67 3.79
C PRO A 279 -0.30 -20.03 4.07
N THR A 280 -0.48 -20.42 5.33
CA THR A 280 -1.21 -21.65 5.71
C THR A 280 -2.22 -21.26 6.78
N GLU A 281 -3.34 -21.97 6.88
CA GLU A 281 -4.36 -21.69 7.89
C GLU A 281 -3.70 -21.60 9.27
N GLN A 282 -2.99 -22.63 9.71
CA GLN A 282 -2.37 -22.67 11.05
C GLN A 282 -1.22 -21.67 11.28
N GLN A 283 -0.72 -21.00 10.24
CA GLN A 283 0.34 -19.98 10.33
C GLN A 283 -0.16 -18.58 9.96
N LEU A 284 -1.49 -18.42 9.95
CA LEU A 284 -2.22 -17.17 9.74
C LEU A 284 -3.48 -17.04 10.64
N VAL A 285 -4.26 -18.12 10.87
CA VAL A 285 -5.48 -18.22 11.71
C VAL A 285 -5.72 -19.67 12.21
N ASN A 286 -5.97 -19.91 13.51
CA ASN A 286 -6.28 -21.25 14.05
C ASN A 286 -7.61 -21.84 13.52
N LYS A 287 -7.61 -23.14 13.13
CA LYS A 287 -8.75 -23.94 12.64
C LYS A 287 -10.02 -23.91 13.50
N GLU A 288 -9.89 -23.86 14.84
CA GLU A 288 -11.06 -23.91 15.74
C GLU A 288 -11.85 -22.59 15.75
N LEU A 289 -11.19 -21.47 15.43
CA LEU A 289 -11.80 -20.14 15.33
C LEU A 289 -12.02 -19.65 13.89
N THR A 290 -11.53 -20.36 12.87
CA THR A 290 -11.88 -20.19 11.44
C THR A 290 -13.39 -20.20 11.20
N HIS A 291 -14.17 -20.78 12.13
CA HIS A 291 -15.63 -20.79 12.04
C HIS A 291 -16.31 -19.55 12.67
N LYS A 292 -15.61 -18.67 13.40
CA LYS A 292 -16.27 -17.77 14.37
C LYS A 292 -15.88 -16.28 14.37
N LEU A 293 -14.73 -15.82 13.85
CA LEU A 293 -14.29 -14.45 14.19
C LEU A 293 -13.66 -13.54 13.13
N PHE A 294 -13.29 -14.01 11.94
CA PHE A 294 -12.91 -13.11 10.85
C PHE A 294 -13.91 -13.23 9.70
N SER A 295 -14.12 -12.14 8.97
CA SER A 295 -14.90 -12.22 7.74
C SER A 295 -14.15 -13.16 6.79
N ARG A 296 -14.68 -14.39 6.62
CA ARG A 296 -14.60 -15.40 5.55
C ARG A 296 -13.46 -15.34 4.52
N VAL A 297 -13.03 -14.15 4.12
CA VAL A 297 -12.15 -13.78 3.00
C VAL A 297 -10.71 -14.31 3.12
N GLU A 298 -10.07 -14.24 4.28
CA GLU A 298 -8.75 -14.87 4.51
C GLU A 298 -8.86 -16.36 4.88
N GLU A 299 -10.09 -16.80 5.19
CA GLU A 299 -10.45 -18.17 5.60
C GLU A 299 -10.89 -19.03 4.41
N GLU A 300 -11.04 -18.46 3.21
CA GLU A 300 -11.52 -19.20 2.05
C GLU A 300 -10.45 -20.16 1.54
N LYS A 301 -10.89 -21.36 1.17
CA LYS A 301 -10.04 -22.30 0.45
C LYS A 301 -9.51 -21.61 -0.82
N ARG A 302 -8.19 -21.58 -0.93
CA ARG A 302 -7.51 -20.96 -2.06
C ARG A 302 -7.90 -21.64 -3.37
N LEU A 303 -8.03 -20.83 -4.42
CA LEU A 303 -8.14 -21.35 -5.77
C LEU A 303 -6.84 -22.06 -6.15
N ALA A 304 -6.93 -23.11 -6.97
CA ALA A 304 -5.77 -23.83 -7.44
C ALA A 304 -4.80 -22.87 -8.17
N GLY A 305 -3.54 -22.81 -7.73
CA GLY A 305 -2.51 -21.92 -8.27
C GLY A 305 -2.50 -20.50 -7.71
N ALA A 306 -3.54 -20.06 -6.98
CA ALA A 306 -3.65 -18.72 -6.42
C ALA A 306 -3.17 -18.64 -4.96
N LEU A 307 -2.63 -17.48 -4.58
CA LEU A 307 -2.18 -17.21 -3.21
C LEU A 307 -3.30 -16.83 -2.24
N VAL A 308 -4.48 -16.48 -2.77
CA VAL A 308 -5.59 -15.87 -2.03
C VAL A 308 -6.93 -16.54 -2.37
N GLY A 309 -7.93 -16.33 -1.50
CA GLY A 309 -9.28 -16.87 -1.66
C GLY A 309 -10.11 -16.17 -2.74
N PRO A 310 -11.19 -16.80 -3.25
CA PRO A 310 -12.11 -16.26 -4.25
C PRO A 310 -12.56 -14.80 -4.05
N THR A 311 -12.88 -14.39 -2.82
CA THR A 311 -13.33 -13.05 -2.50
C THR A 311 -12.21 -12.03 -2.68
N ILE A 312 -10.98 -12.33 -2.22
CA ILE A 312 -9.83 -11.47 -2.49
C ILE A 312 -9.52 -11.43 -3.99
N VAL A 313 -9.61 -12.57 -4.69
CA VAL A 313 -9.43 -12.60 -6.16
C VAL A 313 -10.45 -11.70 -6.85
N CYS A 314 -11.71 -11.69 -6.41
CA CYS A 314 -12.74 -10.82 -6.97
C CYS A 314 -12.43 -9.33 -6.73
N ILE A 315 -12.07 -8.96 -5.50
CA ILE A 315 -11.78 -7.56 -5.12
C ILE A 315 -10.55 -7.05 -5.85
N ILE A 316 -9.44 -7.79 -5.77
CA ILE A 316 -8.16 -7.43 -6.42
C ILE A 316 -8.34 -7.47 -7.95
N GLY A 317 -8.95 -8.52 -8.49
CA GLY A 317 -9.17 -8.67 -9.93
C GLY A 317 -10.02 -7.55 -10.51
N ASP A 318 -11.12 -7.15 -9.87
CA ASP A 318 -11.92 -6.01 -10.32
C ASP A 318 -11.15 -4.69 -10.22
N GLN A 319 -10.36 -4.49 -9.15
CA GLN A 319 -9.50 -3.30 -9.02
C GLN A 319 -8.50 -3.23 -10.17
N PHE A 320 -7.71 -4.27 -10.42
CA PHE A 320 -6.71 -4.31 -11.50
C PHE A 320 -7.34 -4.22 -12.90
N ARG A 321 -8.53 -4.80 -13.10
CA ARG A 321 -9.30 -4.66 -14.34
C ARG A 321 -9.68 -3.19 -14.58
N ARG A 322 -10.15 -2.48 -13.55
CA ARG A 322 -10.49 -1.05 -13.63
C ARG A 322 -9.25 -0.19 -13.86
N LEU A 323 -8.13 -0.51 -13.22
CA LEU A 323 -6.86 0.20 -13.46
C LEU A 323 -6.39 0.03 -14.90
N LYS A 324 -6.50 -1.18 -15.47
CA LYS A 324 -6.13 -1.43 -16.86
C LYS A 324 -7.08 -0.77 -17.86
N ALA A 325 -8.39 -0.98 -17.70
CA ALA A 325 -9.38 -0.50 -18.66
C ALA A 325 -9.68 1.01 -18.54
N GLY A 326 -9.49 1.57 -17.35
CA GLY A 326 -9.71 2.98 -17.04
C GLY A 326 -8.49 3.87 -17.28
N ASP A 327 -7.38 3.30 -17.76
CA ASP A 327 -6.15 4.02 -18.05
C ASP A 327 -5.99 4.23 -19.56
N ARG A 328 -5.94 5.49 -19.99
CA ARG A 328 -5.83 5.88 -21.39
C ARG A 328 -4.47 5.56 -22.02
N PHE A 329 -3.42 5.47 -21.21
CA PHE A 329 -2.03 5.62 -21.67
C PHE A 329 -1.25 4.33 -21.78
#